data_AF-A0A971QD82-F1
#
_entry.id   AF-A0A971QD82-F1
#
_cell.length_a   1.000
_cell.length_b   1.000
_cell.length_c   1.000
_cell.angle_alpha   90.00
_cell.angle_beta   90.00
_cell.angle_gamma   90.00
#
_symmetry.space_group_name_H-M   'P 1'
#
loop_
_entity.id
_entity.type
_entity.pdbx_description
1 polymer ?
#
loop_
_entity_poly.entity_id
_entity_poly.type
_entity_poly.pdbx_seq_one_letter_code
_entity_poly.pdbx_strand_id
1 'polypeptide(L)'
;MDNPLLTQRQRWFSYFPEGSIEFLLLTRVLALLLLLSLAIVTSIQRPAVLVALTGVIWLDYVLTIWWAIQIAADREELLRDPTAAPQPDDSRRRRRRTLIWACLPATVVAVAVAPWPAVLKVYQPGLVSEATFARVGRPALALAYLVLLMLGTRALVRVRLGPIVWSMLILVPILHWLALHRLLGVMRARLHELDPGEQGPVPGGRQSNAAVAVATVTWFVGVLPWAVIAAVTLVRDQFPSAFFPFCGTLLTAVFAIADLAALEQVQRQFVSLLRKR
;
A
#
# COMPACT_ATOMS: atom_id res chain seq x y z
N MET A 1 33.62 3.40 6.91
CA MET A 1 33.51 1.96 7.23
C MET A 1 32.24 1.48 6.58
N ASP A 2 32.39 0.68 5.52
CA ASP A 2 31.31 0.43 4.56
C ASP A 2 30.39 -0.66 5.08
N ASN A 3 29.18 -0.28 5.49
CA ASN A 3 28.15 -1.24 5.80
C ASN A 3 27.74 -1.95 4.50
N PRO A 4 27.99 -3.26 4.35
CA PRO A 4 27.81 -3.96 3.08
C PRO A 4 26.35 -3.91 2.58
N LEU A 5 25.39 -3.76 3.48
CA LEU A 5 23.97 -3.60 3.14
C LEU A 5 23.69 -2.23 2.49
N LEU A 6 24.25 -1.15 3.05
CA LEU A 6 24.09 0.19 2.52
C LEU A 6 24.83 0.35 1.19
N THR A 7 26.03 -0.22 1.06
CA THR A 7 26.79 -0.24 -0.20
C THR A 7 26.06 -1.02 -1.30
N GLN A 8 25.47 -2.18 -0.97
CA GLN A 8 24.64 -2.93 -1.93
C GLN A 8 23.41 -2.11 -2.35
N ARG A 9 22.82 -1.34 -1.43
CA ARG A 9 21.67 -0.46 -1.71
C ARG A 9 22.04 0.75 -2.55
N GLN A 10 23.17 1.39 -2.30
CA GLN A 10 23.71 2.46 -3.14
C GLN A 10 23.89 1.98 -4.58
N ARG A 11 24.46 0.77 -4.78
CA ARG A 11 24.56 0.16 -6.12
C ARG A 11 23.19 -0.13 -6.74
N TRP A 12 22.22 -0.62 -5.97
CA TRP A 12 20.87 -0.82 -6.49
C TRP A 12 20.26 0.49 -7.01
N PHE A 13 20.35 1.57 -6.24
CA PHE A 13 19.82 2.88 -6.63
C PHE A 13 20.63 3.59 -7.73
N SER A 14 21.89 3.18 -8.00
CA SER A 14 22.61 3.68 -9.17
C SER A 14 22.08 3.07 -10.48
N TYR A 15 21.59 1.83 -10.45
CA TYR A 15 20.97 1.19 -11.61
C TYR A 15 19.47 1.49 -11.73
N PHE A 16 18.77 1.62 -10.60
CA PHE A 16 17.33 1.87 -10.53
C PHE A 16 17.05 3.06 -9.61
N PRO A 17 17.20 4.31 -10.10
CA PRO A 17 17.03 5.51 -9.28
C PRO A 17 15.60 5.67 -8.73
N GLU A 18 14.60 5.25 -9.51
CA GLU A 18 13.19 5.24 -9.10
C GLU A 18 12.79 3.92 -8.40
N GLY A 19 13.62 2.89 -8.46
CA GLY A 19 13.53 1.71 -7.61
C GLY A 19 12.16 1.03 -7.66
N SER A 20 11.51 0.90 -6.49
CA SER A 20 10.19 0.26 -6.40
C SER A 20 9.01 1.17 -6.79
N ILE A 21 9.24 2.46 -7.05
CA ILE A 21 8.19 3.42 -7.40
C ILE A 21 7.67 3.19 -8.81
N GLU A 22 8.52 2.77 -9.75
CA GLU A 22 8.10 2.39 -11.12
C GLU A 22 7.04 1.28 -11.08
N PHE A 23 7.24 0.27 -10.23
CA PHE A 23 6.28 -0.81 -10.05
C PHE A 23 4.97 -0.33 -9.42
N LEU A 24 5.03 0.62 -8.47
CA LEU A 24 3.84 1.24 -7.88
C LEU A 24 3.07 2.09 -8.90
N LEU A 25 3.77 2.79 -9.80
CA LEU A 25 3.13 3.51 -10.90
C LEU A 25 2.35 2.54 -11.80
N LEU A 26 2.99 1.44 -12.20
CA LEU A 26 2.36 0.42 -13.05
C LEU A 26 1.11 -0.19 -12.39
N THR A 27 1.18 -0.55 -11.10
CA THR A 27 0.02 -1.11 -10.39
C THR A 27 -1.12 -0.09 -10.25
N ARG A 28 -0.82 1.17 -9.98
CA ARG A 28 -1.83 2.24 -9.89
C ARG A 28 -2.51 2.53 -11.22
N VAL A 29 -1.74 2.63 -12.30
CA VAL A 29 -2.30 2.81 -13.66
C VAL A 29 -3.19 1.63 -14.02
N LEU A 30 -2.73 0.40 -13.76
CA LEU A 30 -3.50 -0.81 -14.04
C LEU A 30 -4.79 -0.87 -13.20
N ALA A 31 -4.74 -0.46 -11.92
CA ALA A 31 -5.92 -0.38 -11.07
C ALA A 31 -6.96 0.61 -11.62
N LEU A 32 -6.53 1.79 -12.08
CA LEU A 32 -7.40 2.78 -12.71
C LEU A 32 -8.03 2.26 -14.01
N LEU A 33 -7.25 1.60 -14.86
CA LEU A 33 -7.75 0.98 -16.09
C LEU A 33 -8.79 -0.12 -15.80
N LEU A 34 -8.57 -0.92 -14.75
CA LEU A 34 -9.52 -1.94 -14.33
C LEU A 34 -10.79 -1.35 -13.70
N LEU A 35 -10.68 -0.23 -12.97
CA LEU A 35 -11.86 0.51 -12.50
C LEU A 35 -12.69 1.05 -13.67
N LEU A 36 -12.03 1.62 -14.69
CA LEU A 36 -12.70 2.10 -15.90
C LEU A 36 -13.34 0.95 -16.69
N SER A 37 -12.68 -0.21 -16.77
CA SER A 37 -13.21 -1.34 -17.53
C SER A 37 -14.49 -1.91 -16.92
N LEU A 38 -14.69 -1.82 -15.59
CA LEU A 38 -15.95 -2.20 -14.93
C LEU A 38 -17.18 -1.49 -15.51
N ALA A 39 -17.02 -0.28 -16.06
CA ALA A 39 -18.09 0.47 -16.72
C ALA A 39 -18.53 -0.16 -18.05
N ILE A 40 -17.57 -0.75 -18.76
CA ILE A 40 -17.67 -1.13 -20.16
C ILE A 40 -18.02 -2.61 -20.29
N VAL A 41 -17.44 -3.45 -19.43
CA VAL A 41 -17.57 -4.90 -19.53
C VAL A 41 -18.97 -5.39 -19.13
N THR A 42 -19.39 -6.49 -19.75
CA THR A 42 -20.68 -7.13 -19.50
C THR A 42 -20.74 -7.79 -18.13
N SER A 43 -21.94 -8.07 -17.62
CA SER A 43 -22.16 -8.71 -16.31
C SER A 43 -21.38 -10.02 -16.14
N ILE A 44 -21.20 -10.79 -17.22
CA ILE A 44 -20.46 -12.06 -17.24
C ILE A 44 -18.95 -11.85 -17.01
N GLN A 45 -18.38 -10.74 -17.50
CA GLN A 45 -16.95 -10.44 -17.41
C GLN A 45 -16.57 -9.69 -16.13
N ARG A 46 -17.52 -9.00 -15.48
CA ARG A 46 -17.27 -8.21 -14.25
C ARG A 46 -16.58 -8.99 -13.12
N PRO A 47 -16.94 -10.25 -12.80
CA PRO A 47 -16.24 -11.01 -11.77
C PRO A 47 -14.75 -11.18 -12.06
N ALA A 48 -14.37 -11.46 -13.31
CA ALA A 48 -12.98 -11.59 -13.70
C ALA A 48 -12.22 -10.26 -13.56
N VAL A 49 -12.83 -9.14 -13.96
CA VAL A 49 -12.25 -7.80 -13.77
C VAL A 49 -12.09 -7.45 -12.29
N LEU A 50 -13.06 -7.79 -11.44
CA LEU A 50 -12.97 -7.57 -9.99
C LEU A 50 -11.89 -8.43 -9.33
N VAL A 51 -11.71 -9.69 -9.77
CA VAL A 51 -10.59 -10.54 -9.33
C VAL A 51 -9.25 -9.93 -9.74
N ALA A 52 -9.12 -9.49 -11.00
CA ALA A 52 -7.92 -8.81 -11.48
C ALA A 52 -7.64 -7.53 -10.69
N LEU A 53 -8.65 -6.68 -10.48
CA LEU A 53 -8.54 -5.45 -9.69
C LEU A 53 -8.10 -5.74 -8.25
N THR A 54 -8.66 -6.77 -7.63
CA THR A 54 -8.27 -7.20 -6.28
C THR A 54 -6.81 -7.65 -6.24
N GLY A 55 -6.36 -8.42 -7.24
CA GLY A 55 -4.96 -8.84 -7.37
C GLY A 55 -4.00 -7.68 -7.55
N VAL A 56 -4.37 -6.68 -8.36
CA VAL A 56 -3.55 -5.48 -8.59
C VAL A 56 -3.47 -4.61 -7.35
N ILE A 57 -4.59 -4.37 -6.65
CA ILE A 57 -4.59 -3.64 -5.37
C ILE A 57 -3.78 -4.38 -4.30
N TRP A 58 -3.87 -5.71 -4.25
CA TRP A 58 -3.05 -6.52 -3.35
C TRP A 58 -1.57 -6.40 -3.65
N LEU A 59 -1.17 -6.42 -4.93
CA LEU A 59 0.22 -6.26 -5.33
C LEU A 59 0.73 -4.85 -4.98
N ASP A 60 -0.06 -3.81 -5.26
CA ASP A 60 0.25 -2.41 -4.90
C ASP A 60 0.48 -2.27 -3.39
N TYR A 61 -0.39 -2.89 -2.59
CA TYR A 61 -0.27 -2.94 -1.15
C TYR A 61 1.05 -3.59 -0.70
N VAL A 62 1.39 -4.76 -1.27
CA VAL A 62 2.62 -5.50 -0.90
C VAL A 62 3.85 -4.67 -1.23
N LEU A 63 3.88 -4.05 -2.42
CA LEU A 63 4.95 -3.15 -2.85
C LEU A 63 5.08 -1.95 -1.91
N THR A 64 3.95 -1.35 -1.53
CA THR A 64 3.89 -0.20 -0.61
C THR A 64 4.47 -0.54 0.77
N ILE A 65 4.02 -1.65 1.36
CA ILE A 65 4.51 -2.11 2.67
C ILE A 65 5.99 -2.48 2.60
N TRP A 66 6.41 -3.15 1.52
CA TRP A 66 7.80 -3.50 1.31
C TRP A 66 8.71 -2.28 1.24
N TRP A 67 8.32 -1.27 0.45
CA TRP A 67 9.02 0.01 0.34
C TRP A 67 9.09 0.74 1.69
N ALA A 68 7.96 0.86 2.40
CA ALA A 68 7.90 1.57 3.67
C ALA A 68 8.80 0.91 4.74
N ILE A 69 8.75 -0.41 4.87
CA ILE A 69 9.62 -1.16 5.77
C ILE A 69 11.10 -1.00 5.37
N GLN A 70 11.40 -0.96 4.07
CA GLN A 70 12.75 -0.76 3.58
C GLN A 70 13.33 0.59 4.03
N ILE A 71 12.63 1.69 3.72
CA ILE A 71 13.11 3.04 4.07
C ILE A 71 13.27 3.18 5.58
N ALA A 72 12.35 2.64 6.37
CA ALA A 72 12.43 2.69 7.83
C ALA A 72 13.60 1.88 8.39
N ALA A 73 13.85 0.68 7.87
CA ALA A 73 14.97 -0.16 8.30
C ALA A 73 16.31 0.44 7.90
N ASP A 74 16.43 0.92 6.66
CA ASP A 74 17.68 1.53 6.17
C ASP A 74 17.96 2.85 6.90
N ARG A 75 16.94 3.61 7.32
CA ARG A 75 17.09 4.77 8.22
C ARG A 75 17.62 4.38 9.59
N GLU A 76 17.09 3.32 10.20
CA GLU A 76 17.56 2.84 11.51
C GLU A 76 19.04 2.41 11.43
N GLU A 77 19.44 1.82 10.31
CA GLU A 77 20.84 1.47 10.06
C GLU A 77 21.74 2.70 9.88
N LEU A 78 21.25 3.77 9.23
CA LEU A 78 21.97 5.04 9.14
C LEU A 78 22.15 5.72 10.50
N LEU A 79 21.23 5.51 11.44
CA LEU A 79 21.33 6.03 12.80
C LEU A 79 22.21 5.19 13.72
N ARG A 80 22.58 3.98 13.30
CA ARG A 80 23.35 3.05 14.12
C ARG A 80 24.79 3.53 14.26
N ASP A 81 25.31 3.43 15.48
CA ASP A 81 26.70 3.77 15.78
C ASP A 81 27.65 2.86 14.98
N PRO A 82 28.60 3.41 14.20
CA PRO A 82 29.54 2.63 13.39
C PRO A 82 30.45 1.71 14.22
N THR A 83 30.52 1.89 15.54
CA THR A 83 31.29 1.04 16.46
C THR A 83 30.54 -0.21 16.94
N ALA A 84 29.23 -0.29 16.73
CA ALA A 84 28.44 -1.45 17.11
C ALA A 84 28.64 -2.59 16.10
N ALA A 85 28.97 -3.79 16.58
CA ALA A 85 29.20 -4.96 15.74
C ALA A 85 27.98 -5.22 14.82
N PRO A 86 28.18 -5.37 13.49
CA PRO A 86 27.07 -5.65 12.58
C PRO A 86 26.54 -7.06 12.83
N GLN A 87 25.23 -7.17 13.09
CA GLN A 87 24.48 -8.44 13.09
C GLN A 87 23.54 -8.48 11.85
N PRO A 88 24.09 -8.69 10.64
CA PRO A 88 23.35 -8.54 9.38
C PRO A 88 22.26 -9.63 9.18
N ASP A 89 22.40 -10.80 9.79
CA ASP A 89 21.46 -11.90 9.59
C ASP A 89 20.17 -11.73 10.38
N ASP A 90 20.25 -11.20 11.60
CA ASP A 90 19.07 -10.96 12.45
C ASP A 90 18.20 -9.82 11.91
N SER A 91 18.82 -8.78 11.36
CA SER A 91 18.09 -7.66 10.75
C SER A 91 17.32 -8.09 9.50
N ARG A 92 17.95 -8.91 8.62
CA ARG A 92 17.30 -9.49 7.43
C ARG A 92 16.14 -10.40 7.79
N ARG A 93 16.33 -11.32 8.75
CA ARG A 93 15.27 -12.23 9.22
C ARG A 93 14.11 -11.47 9.85
N ARG A 94 14.39 -10.47 10.69
CA ARG A 94 13.38 -9.59 11.30
C ARG A 94 12.60 -8.83 10.24
N ARG A 95 13.28 -8.26 9.24
CA ARG A 95 12.64 -7.54 8.13
C ARG A 95 11.70 -8.43 7.33
N ARG A 96 12.16 -9.63 6.93
CA ARG A 96 11.35 -10.59 6.19
C ARG A 96 10.12 -11.02 7.01
N ARG A 97 10.31 -11.28 8.31
CA ARG A 97 9.20 -11.62 9.22
C ARG A 97 8.18 -10.49 9.32
N THR A 98 8.63 -9.24 9.49
CA THR A 98 7.70 -8.09 9.55
C THR A 98 6.93 -7.91 8.25
N LEU A 99 7.59 -8.06 7.09
CA LEU A 99 6.94 -8.01 5.80
C LEU A 99 5.84 -9.07 5.67
N ILE A 100 6.13 -10.32 6.03
CA ILE A 100 5.14 -11.41 6.00
C ILE A 100 3.92 -11.06 6.86
N TRP A 101 4.13 -10.69 8.12
CA TRP A 101 3.01 -10.36 9.03
C TRP A 101 2.22 -9.13 8.59
N ALA A 102 2.87 -8.15 7.95
CA ALA A 102 2.19 -6.96 7.43
C ALA A 102 1.41 -7.26 6.13
N CYS A 103 1.80 -8.26 5.34
CA CYS A 103 1.11 -8.63 4.10
C CYS A 103 -0.08 -9.58 4.30
N LEU A 104 -0.04 -10.44 5.33
CA LEU A 104 -1.08 -11.44 5.58
C LEU A 104 -2.51 -10.87 5.73
N PRO A 105 -2.76 -9.73 6.42
CA PRO A 105 -4.10 -9.14 6.49
C PRO A 105 -4.68 -8.83 5.10
N ALA A 106 -3.88 -8.24 4.22
CA ALA A 106 -4.29 -7.91 2.86
C ALA A 106 -4.57 -9.16 2.03
N THR A 107 -3.77 -10.22 2.18
CA THR A 107 -4.01 -11.50 1.50
C THR A 107 -5.34 -12.11 1.92
N VAL A 108 -5.66 -12.08 3.21
CA VAL A 108 -6.95 -12.61 3.71
C VAL A 108 -8.13 -11.80 3.18
N VAL A 109 -8.03 -10.48 3.16
CA VAL A 109 -9.07 -9.61 2.56
C VAL A 109 -9.23 -9.88 1.06
N ALA A 110 -8.12 -10.00 0.33
CA ALA A 110 -8.15 -10.30 -1.10
C ALA A 110 -8.88 -11.62 -1.38
N VAL A 111 -8.59 -12.68 -0.62
CA VAL A 111 -9.25 -13.99 -0.75
C VAL A 111 -10.72 -13.93 -0.33
N ALA A 112 -11.07 -13.14 0.69
CA ALA A 112 -12.43 -13.04 1.20
C ALA A 112 -13.37 -12.25 0.27
N VAL A 113 -12.84 -11.20 -0.37
CA VAL A 113 -13.62 -10.22 -1.14
C VAL A 113 -13.64 -10.54 -2.63
N ALA A 114 -12.56 -11.09 -3.19
CA ALA A 114 -12.50 -11.38 -4.62
C ALA A 114 -13.63 -12.37 -5.02
N PRO A 115 -14.36 -12.12 -6.12
CA PRO A 115 -15.43 -13.02 -6.59
C PRO A 115 -14.87 -14.25 -7.34
N TRP A 116 -13.75 -14.79 -6.88
CA TRP A 116 -13.10 -15.96 -7.45
C TRP A 116 -13.99 -17.22 -7.46
N PRO A 117 -14.93 -17.46 -6.51
CA PRO A 117 -15.82 -18.61 -6.61
C PRO A 117 -16.77 -18.51 -7.82
N ALA A 118 -17.23 -17.31 -8.15
CA ALA A 118 -18.07 -17.08 -9.33
C ALA A 118 -17.28 -17.35 -10.62
N VAL A 119 -16.01 -16.95 -10.66
CA VAL A 119 -15.11 -17.27 -11.78
C VAL A 119 -14.87 -18.78 -11.88
N LEU A 120 -14.55 -19.45 -10.77
CA LEU A 120 -14.31 -20.89 -10.77
C LEU A 120 -15.54 -21.71 -11.14
N LYS A 121 -16.76 -21.27 -10.82
CA LYS A 121 -17.98 -21.96 -11.25
C LYS A 121 -18.10 -22.08 -12.78
N VAL A 122 -17.56 -21.10 -13.52
CA VAL A 122 -17.56 -21.11 -15.00
C VAL A 122 -16.55 -22.12 -15.54
N TYR A 123 -15.38 -22.25 -14.91
CA TYR A 123 -14.28 -23.07 -15.40
C TYR A 123 -14.21 -24.49 -14.81
N GLN A 124 -14.71 -24.68 -13.58
CA GLN A 124 -14.67 -25.94 -12.82
C GLN A 124 -15.94 -26.10 -11.96
N PRO A 125 -17.07 -26.51 -12.57
CA PRO A 125 -18.31 -26.72 -11.83
C PRO A 125 -18.14 -27.79 -10.75
N GLY A 126 -18.50 -27.45 -9.50
CA GLY A 126 -18.49 -28.37 -8.36
C GLY A 126 -17.29 -28.25 -7.40
N LEU A 127 -16.24 -27.50 -7.75
CA LEU A 127 -15.05 -27.38 -6.88
C LEU A 127 -15.33 -26.60 -5.58
N VAL A 128 -16.15 -25.54 -5.65
CA VAL A 128 -16.47 -24.68 -4.49
C VAL A 128 -17.94 -24.30 -4.49
N SER A 129 -18.65 -24.67 -3.42
CA SER A 129 -19.99 -24.17 -3.13
C SER A 129 -19.91 -22.74 -2.61
N GLU A 130 -20.43 -21.78 -3.38
CA GLU A 130 -20.51 -20.38 -2.97
C GLU A 130 -21.31 -20.20 -1.67
N ALA A 131 -22.37 -20.99 -1.48
CA ALA A 131 -23.15 -20.96 -0.25
C ALA A 131 -22.32 -21.38 0.97
N THR A 132 -21.49 -22.42 0.83
CA THR A 132 -20.59 -22.88 1.90
C THR A 132 -19.49 -21.85 2.17
N PHE A 133 -18.90 -21.28 1.12
CA PHE A 133 -17.88 -20.24 1.27
C PHE A 133 -18.45 -18.98 1.94
N ALA A 134 -19.66 -18.55 1.58
CA ALA A 134 -20.31 -17.40 2.18
C ALA A 134 -20.68 -17.62 3.65
N ARG A 135 -21.16 -18.82 4.02
CA ARG A 135 -21.60 -19.15 5.39
C ARG A 135 -20.45 -19.46 6.35
N VAL A 136 -19.38 -20.10 5.88
CA VAL A 136 -18.29 -20.60 6.74
C VAL A 136 -16.96 -19.93 6.41
N GLY A 137 -16.61 -19.88 5.11
CA GLY A 137 -15.34 -19.31 4.66
C GLY A 137 -15.19 -17.82 5.00
N ARG A 138 -16.17 -16.98 4.64
CA ARG A 138 -16.12 -15.53 4.89
C ARG A 138 -16.03 -15.19 6.39
N PRO A 139 -16.85 -15.76 7.29
CA PRO A 139 -16.69 -15.52 8.74
C PRO A 139 -15.34 -16.00 9.30
N ALA A 140 -14.85 -17.17 8.87
CA ALA A 140 -13.54 -17.67 9.29
C ALA A 140 -12.41 -16.74 8.83
N LEU A 141 -12.46 -16.26 7.58
CA LEU A 141 -11.50 -15.28 7.05
C LEU A 141 -11.62 -13.92 7.78
N ALA A 142 -12.82 -13.49 8.15
CA ALA A 142 -13.00 -12.27 8.94
C ALA A 142 -12.35 -12.39 10.33
N LEU A 143 -12.52 -13.54 11.01
CA LEU A 143 -11.84 -13.79 12.29
C LEU A 143 -10.33 -13.85 12.12
N ALA A 144 -9.84 -14.56 11.10
CA ALA A 144 -8.42 -14.62 10.76
C ALA A 144 -7.86 -13.22 10.48
N TYR A 145 -8.59 -12.37 9.76
CA TYR A 145 -8.20 -10.99 9.49
C TYR A 145 -8.02 -10.20 10.78
N LEU A 146 -8.93 -10.29 11.75
CA LEU A 146 -8.79 -9.57 13.03
C LEU A 146 -7.54 -9.99 13.79
N VAL A 147 -7.25 -11.30 13.86
CA VAL A 147 -6.03 -11.82 14.50
C VAL A 147 -4.78 -11.34 13.75
N LEU A 148 -4.77 -11.44 12.43
CA LEU A 148 -3.64 -11.02 11.60
C LEU A 148 -3.43 -9.50 11.65
N LEU A 149 -4.50 -8.71 11.74
CA LEU A 149 -4.43 -7.26 11.90
C LEU A 149 -3.70 -6.87 13.19
N MET A 150 -4.01 -7.54 14.31
CA MET A 150 -3.30 -7.34 15.57
C MET A 150 -1.81 -7.74 15.46
N LEU A 151 -1.52 -8.90 14.85
CA LEU A 151 -0.15 -9.38 14.69
C LEU A 151 0.68 -8.48 13.74
N GLY A 152 0.07 -8.05 12.62
CA GLY A 152 0.66 -7.12 11.67
C GLY A 152 0.93 -5.75 12.29
N THR A 153 0.00 -5.24 13.11
CA THR A 153 0.17 -3.95 13.80
C THR A 153 1.35 -4.02 14.76
N ARG A 154 1.44 -5.09 15.56
CA ARG A 154 2.58 -5.33 16.45
C ARG A 154 3.90 -5.44 15.69
N ALA A 155 3.88 -6.01 14.48
CA ALA A 155 5.06 -6.09 13.62
C ALA A 155 5.49 -4.71 13.08
N LEU A 156 4.54 -3.90 12.58
CA LEU A 156 4.83 -2.57 12.04
C LEU A 156 5.25 -1.54 13.11
N VAL A 157 4.66 -1.60 14.31
CA VAL A 157 5.06 -0.72 15.43
C VAL A 157 6.56 -0.88 15.75
N ARG A 158 7.11 -2.09 15.61
CA ARG A 158 8.54 -2.37 15.82
C ARG A 158 9.47 -1.73 14.78
N VAL A 159 8.94 -1.40 13.60
CA VAL A 159 9.65 -0.69 12.52
C VAL A 159 9.56 0.82 12.70
N ARG A 160 8.72 1.29 13.64
CA ARG A 160 8.53 2.70 13.99
C ARG A 160 8.18 3.55 12.76
N LEU A 161 7.31 3.09 11.85
CA LEU A 161 6.94 3.88 10.66
C LEU A 161 6.34 5.26 10.99
N GLY A 162 5.61 5.35 12.10
CA GLY A 162 4.97 6.58 12.54
C GLY A 162 3.99 6.31 13.68
N PRO A 163 2.97 7.16 13.84
CA PRO A 163 1.91 6.94 14.83
C PRO A 163 1.21 5.58 14.65
N ILE A 164 0.75 5.00 15.76
CA ILE A 164 0.13 3.66 15.79
C ILE A 164 -1.12 3.62 14.90
N VAL A 165 -1.94 4.68 14.94
CA VAL A 165 -3.18 4.78 14.16
C VAL A 165 -2.92 4.57 12.67
N TRP A 166 -1.98 5.33 12.08
CA TRP A 166 -1.65 5.20 10.66
C TRP A 166 -0.94 3.88 10.33
N SER A 167 -0.16 3.34 11.27
CA SER A 167 0.47 2.02 11.13
C SER A 167 -0.55 0.86 11.18
N MET A 168 -1.69 1.06 11.82
CA MET A 168 -2.81 0.12 11.81
C MET A 168 -3.66 0.31 10.54
N LEU A 169 -3.96 1.56 10.15
CA LEU A 169 -4.77 1.86 8.97
C LEU A 169 -4.09 1.45 7.67
N ILE A 170 -2.75 1.47 7.59
CA ILE A 170 -2.04 0.97 6.42
C ILE A 170 -2.24 -0.54 6.21
N LEU A 171 -2.63 -1.29 7.25
CA LEU A 171 -2.96 -2.72 7.15
C LEU A 171 -4.38 -3.00 6.66
N VAL A 172 -5.19 -1.96 6.48
CA VAL A 172 -6.53 -2.05 5.90
C VAL A 172 -6.39 -1.77 4.40
N PRO A 173 -6.56 -2.76 3.50
CA PRO A 173 -6.21 -2.60 2.08
C PRO A 173 -6.96 -1.47 1.38
N ILE A 174 -8.17 -1.11 1.80
CA ILE A 174 -8.89 0.02 1.20
C ILE A 174 -8.29 1.36 1.65
N LEU A 175 -7.78 1.43 2.88
CA LEU A 175 -7.26 2.65 3.49
C LEU A 175 -5.75 2.83 3.31
N HIS A 176 -5.05 1.85 2.72
CA HIS A 176 -3.59 1.84 2.69
C HIS A 176 -2.98 3.04 1.98
N TRP A 177 -3.60 3.52 0.90
CA TRP A 177 -3.21 4.74 0.18
C TRP A 177 -3.30 5.99 1.06
N LEU A 178 -4.41 6.17 1.77
CA LEU A 178 -4.60 7.30 2.68
C LEU A 178 -3.60 7.24 3.85
N ALA A 179 -3.42 6.05 4.43
CA ALA A 179 -2.51 5.84 5.54
C ALA A 179 -1.05 6.06 5.14
N LEU A 180 -0.65 5.58 3.95
CA LEU A 180 0.67 5.82 3.38
C LEU A 180 0.92 7.31 3.22
N HIS A 181 0.00 8.05 2.59
CA HIS A 181 0.13 9.49 2.37
C HIS A 181 0.42 10.25 3.68
N ARG A 182 -0.26 9.87 4.77
CA ARG A 182 -0.04 10.43 6.10
C ARG A 182 1.31 10.04 6.69
N LEU A 183 1.74 8.79 6.50
CA LEU A 183 3.05 8.30 6.94
C LEU A 183 4.20 8.96 6.17
N LEU A 184 4.03 9.31 4.88
CA LEU A 184 5.05 10.00 4.09
C LEU A 184 5.45 11.35 4.71
N GLY A 185 4.48 12.11 5.22
CA GLY A 185 4.76 13.35 5.94
C GLY A 185 5.64 13.13 7.18
N VAL A 186 5.38 12.06 7.93
CA VAL A 186 6.18 11.68 9.11
C VAL A 186 7.57 11.21 8.70
N MET A 187 7.68 10.40 7.65
CA MET A 187 8.95 9.91 7.12
C MET A 187 9.81 11.06 6.61
N ARG A 188 9.23 12.02 5.90
CA ARG A 188 9.92 13.22 5.39
C ARG A 188 10.50 14.07 6.52
N ALA A 189 9.69 14.37 7.54
CA ALA A 189 10.15 15.14 8.70
C ALA A 189 11.35 14.46 9.39
N ARG A 190 11.26 13.15 9.55
CA ARG A 190 12.29 12.29 10.15
C ARG A 190 13.56 12.13 9.34
N LEU A 191 13.49 12.25 8.01
CA LEU A 191 14.66 12.29 7.13
C LEU A 191 15.29 13.69 7.13
N HIS A 192 14.48 14.74 7.25
CA HIS A 192 14.99 16.11 7.34
C HIS A 192 15.80 16.34 8.62
N GLU A 193 15.41 15.71 9.74
CA GLU A 193 16.21 15.68 10.99
C GLU A 193 17.64 15.15 10.79
N LEU A 194 17.90 14.33 9.77
CA LEU A 194 19.22 13.75 9.51
C LEU A 194 20.13 14.67 8.69
N ASP A 195 19.57 15.66 7.99
CA ASP A 195 20.32 16.59 7.14
C ASP A 195 19.52 17.89 6.88
N PRO A 196 19.51 18.82 7.86
CA PRO A 196 18.74 20.06 7.77
C PRO A 196 19.36 21.10 6.81
N GLY A 197 20.63 20.93 6.40
CA GLY A 197 21.41 22.00 5.75
C GLY A 197 21.17 22.20 4.26
N GLU A 198 20.70 21.19 3.54
CA GLU A 198 20.58 21.23 2.07
C GLU A 198 19.14 21.31 1.55
N GLN A 199 18.17 21.07 2.43
CA GLN A 199 16.78 20.97 2.06
C GLN A 199 16.12 22.29 2.42
N GLY A 200 15.74 23.08 1.40
CA GLY A 200 14.99 24.33 1.56
C GLY A 200 13.80 24.18 2.53
N PRO A 201 13.24 25.31 3.00
CA PRO A 201 12.34 25.33 4.15
C PRO A 201 11.27 24.24 4.06
N VAL A 202 11.18 23.40 5.11
CA VAL A 202 10.05 22.49 5.29
C VAL A 202 8.79 23.33 5.10
N PRO A 203 7.87 22.98 4.18
CA PRO A 203 6.65 23.76 4.00
C PRO A 203 5.99 23.92 5.36
N GLY A 204 5.85 25.17 5.80
CA GLY A 204 5.43 25.48 7.17
C GLY A 204 4.15 24.75 7.55
N GLY A 205 3.93 24.51 8.85
CA GLY A 205 2.84 23.65 9.35
C GLY A 205 1.46 23.91 8.72
N ARG A 206 1.19 25.15 8.29
CA ARG A 206 -0.06 25.53 7.59
C ARG A 206 -0.18 24.96 6.18
N GLN A 207 0.89 24.94 5.37
CA GLN A 207 0.89 24.35 4.01
C GLN A 207 0.85 22.82 4.06
N SER A 208 1.59 22.22 5.00
CA SER A 208 1.55 20.76 5.23
C SER A 208 0.15 20.28 5.63
N ASN A 209 -0.52 21.00 6.53
CA ASN A 209 -1.89 20.66 6.95
C ASN A 209 -2.92 20.79 5.82
N ALA A 210 -2.78 21.77 4.93
CA ALA A 210 -3.67 21.96 3.79
C ALA A 210 -3.54 20.81 2.77
N ALA A 211 -2.32 20.44 2.39
CA ALA A 211 -2.08 19.31 1.48
C ALA A 211 -2.65 18.00 2.03
N VAL A 212 -2.47 17.78 3.33
CA VAL A 212 -2.99 16.61 4.05
C VAL A 212 -4.53 16.60 4.09
N ALA A 213 -5.16 17.75 4.30
CA ALA A 213 -6.61 17.90 4.26
C ALA A 213 -7.17 17.62 2.86
N VAL A 214 -6.55 18.21 1.83
CA VAL A 214 -6.91 17.99 0.42
C VAL A 214 -6.79 16.52 0.05
N ALA A 215 -5.66 15.86 0.37
CA ALA A 215 -5.48 14.43 0.10
C ALA A 215 -6.57 13.57 0.77
N THR A 216 -6.94 13.92 2.01
CA THR A 216 -8.02 13.22 2.73
C THR A 216 -9.36 13.38 2.01
N VAL A 217 -9.73 14.61 1.65
CA VAL A 217 -10.98 14.90 0.93
C VAL A 217 -11.00 14.21 -0.45
N THR A 218 -9.91 14.30 -1.22
CA THR A 218 -9.81 13.67 -2.54
C THR A 218 -9.94 12.15 -2.43
N TRP A 219 -9.38 11.53 -1.39
CA TRP A 219 -9.58 10.10 -1.14
C TRP A 219 -11.05 9.76 -0.84
N PHE A 220 -11.71 10.55 0.03
CA PHE A 220 -13.12 10.36 0.38
C PHE A 220 -14.06 10.53 -0.81
N VAL A 221 -13.77 11.45 -1.74
CA VAL A 221 -14.61 11.69 -2.91
C VAL A 221 -14.23 10.80 -4.10
N GLY A 222 -12.98 10.34 -4.19
CA GLY A 222 -12.49 9.50 -5.28
C GLY A 222 -12.61 8.00 -5.01
N VAL A 223 -11.92 7.52 -3.96
CA VAL A 223 -11.71 6.09 -3.69
C VAL A 223 -12.91 5.46 -2.98
N LEU A 224 -13.50 6.18 -2.01
CA LEU A 224 -14.60 5.62 -1.21
C LEU A 224 -15.85 5.28 -2.06
N PRO A 225 -16.31 6.11 -3.03
CA PRO A 225 -17.42 5.74 -3.89
C PRO A 225 -17.16 4.46 -4.68
N TRP A 226 -15.93 4.28 -5.18
CA TRP A 226 -15.53 3.05 -5.87
C TRP A 226 -15.56 1.83 -4.94
N ALA A 227 -15.10 1.97 -3.70
CA ALA A 227 -15.19 0.91 -2.70
C ALA A 227 -16.64 0.53 -2.39
N VAL A 228 -17.54 1.52 -2.30
CA VAL A 228 -18.98 1.29 -2.10
C VAL A 228 -19.61 0.60 -3.30
N ILE A 229 -19.31 1.04 -4.53
CA ILE A 229 -19.81 0.41 -5.77
C ILE A 229 -19.34 -1.04 -5.86
N ALA A 230 -18.06 -1.31 -5.56
CA ALA A 230 -17.52 -2.66 -5.53
C ALA A 230 -18.26 -3.53 -4.50
N ALA A 231 -18.48 -3.02 -3.28
CA ALA A 231 -19.20 -3.73 -2.24
C ALA A 231 -20.67 -4.03 -2.63
N VAL A 232 -21.38 -3.05 -3.19
CA VAL A 232 -22.76 -3.23 -3.68
C VAL A 232 -22.80 -4.27 -4.80
N THR A 233 -21.87 -4.19 -5.75
CA THR A 233 -21.78 -5.14 -6.86
C THR A 233 -21.54 -6.56 -6.36
N LEU A 234 -20.68 -6.73 -5.35
CA LEU A 234 -20.38 -8.03 -4.74
C LEU A 234 -21.52 -8.62 -3.89
N VAL A 235 -22.41 -7.77 -3.35
CA VAL A 235 -23.51 -8.21 -2.47
C VAL A 235 -24.81 -8.42 -3.24
N ARG A 236 -25.09 -7.58 -4.24
CA ARG A 236 -26.38 -7.57 -4.95
C ARG A 236 -26.31 -8.08 -6.38
N ASP A 237 -25.12 -8.45 -6.88
CA ASP A 237 -24.86 -8.76 -8.30
C ASP A 237 -25.36 -7.66 -9.27
N GLN A 238 -25.48 -6.43 -8.77
CA GLN A 238 -25.98 -5.28 -9.50
C GLN A 238 -24.89 -4.22 -9.57
N PHE A 239 -24.55 -3.81 -10.79
CA PHE A 239 -23.72 -2.64 -11.01
C PHE A 239 -24.61 -1.39 -11.07
N PRO A 240 -24.50 -0.46 -10.11
CA PRO A 240 -25.30 0.75 -10.12
C PRO A 240 -24.79 1.72 -11.20
N SER A 241 -25.27 1.54 -12.45
CA SER A 241 -24.85 2.35 -13.61
C SER A 241 -25.19 3.84 -13.47
N ALA A 242 -26.27 4.16 -12.75
CA ALA A 242 -26.66 5.54 -12.44
C ALA A 242 -25.64 6.29 -11.55
N PHE A 243 -24.72 5.56 -10.91
CA PHE A 243 -23.69 6.10 -10.02
C PHE A 243 -22.28 5.97 -10.61
N PHE A 244 -22.13 5.89 -11.94
CA PHE A 244 -20.80 5.83 -12.52
C PHE A 244 -20.00 7.10 -12.21
N PRO A 245 -18.97 7.06 -11.34
CA PRO A 245 -18.33 8.25 -10.87
C PRO A 245 -17.16 8.54 -11.81
N PHE A 246 -17.43 9.00 -13.05
CA PHE A 246 -16.38 9.49 -13.95
C PHE A 246 -15.47 10.50 -13.22
N CYS A 247 -16.10 11.41 -12.47
CA CYS A 247 -15.41 12.34 -11.58
C CYS A 247 -14.64 11.63 -10.45
N GLY A 248 -15.16 10.54 -9.89
CA GLY A 248 -14.48 9.75 -8.86
C GLY A 248 -13.23 9.03 -9.39
N THR A 249 -13.24 8.51 -10.61
CA THR A 249 -12.04 7.94 -11.23
C THR A 249 -10.97 8.99 -11.51
N LEU A 250 -11.38 10.16 -12.02
CA LEU A 250 -10.46 11.27 -12.25
C LEU A 250 -9.84 11.77 -10.94
N LEU A 251 -10.64 11.90 -9.88
CA LEU A 251 -10.15 12.25 -8.54
C LEU A 251 -9.24 11.16 -7.95
N THR A 252 -9.56 9.88 -8.18
CA THR A 252 -8.70 8.76 -7.77
C THR A 252 -7.37 8.79 -8.51
N ALA A 253 -7.37 9.13 -9.80
CA ALA A 253 -6.15 9.31 -10.59
C ALA A 253 -5.31 10.47 -10.06
N VAL A 254 -5.92 11.62 -9.80
CA VAL A 254 -5.23 12.78 -9.20
C VAL A 254 -4.64 12.43 -7.84
N PHE A 255 -5.39 11.71 -6.99
CA PHE A 255 -4.89 11.24 -5.71
C PHE A 255 -3.70 10.28 -5.89
N ALA A 256 -3.79 9.32 -6.80
CA ALA A 256 -2.73 8.34 -7.06
C ALA A 256 -1.44 9.02 -7.55
N ILE A 257 -1.56 10.04 -8.41
CA ILE A 257 -0.44 10.87 -8.88
C ILE A 257 0.17 11.65 -7.73
N ALA A 258 -0.65 12.34 -6.92
CA ALA A 258 -0.17 13.12 -5.79
C ALA A 258 0.56 12.25 -4.74
N ASP A 259 0.03 11.06 -4.48
CA ASP A 259 0.64 10.11 -3.55
C ASP A 259 1.94 9.51 -4.10
N LEU A 260 2.03 9.25 -5.42
CA LEU A 260 3.26 8.79 -6.07
C LEU A 260 4.34 9.87 -6.05
N ALA A 261 3.98 11.13 -6.30
CA ALA A 261 4.90 12.26 -6.22
C ALA A 261 5.44 12.45 -4.80
N ALA A 262 4.60 12.23 -3.78
CA ALA A 262 5.02 12.26 -2.38
C ALA A 262 5.99 11.11 -2.04
N LEU A 263 5.74 9.90 -2.54
CA LEU A 263 6.64 8.75 -2.41
C LEU A 263 8.00 9.02 -3.04
N GLU A 264 7.99 9.54 -4.26
CA GLU A 264 9.19 9.88 -5.01
C GLU A 264 10.04 10.94 -4.30
N GLN A 265 9.40 11.96 -3.74
CA GLN A 265 10.09 12.98 -2.97
C GLN A 265 10.82 12.38 -1.76
N VAL A 266 10.17 11.51 -0.99
CA VAL A 266 10.78 10.82 0.16
C VAL A 266 11.94 9.92 -0.30
N GLN A 267 11.77 9.20 -1.42
CA GLN A 267 12.82 8.35 -1.95
C GLN A 267 14.04 9.14 -2.43
N ARG A 268 13.84 10.24 -3.18
CA ARG A 268 14.93 11.10 -3.65
C ARG A 268 15.71 11.69 -2.47
N GLN A 269 15.01 12.17 -1.44
CA GLN A 269 15.60 12.66 -0.20
C GLN A 269 16.41 11.58 0.53
N PHE A 270 15.90 10.35 0.55
CA PHE A 270 16.60 9.22 1.15
C PHE A 270 17.86 8.83 0.35
N VAL A 271 17.78 8.79 -0.98
CA VAL A 271 18.93 8.48 -1.85
C VAL A 271 20.01 9.56 -1.75
N SER A 272 19.65 10.85 -1.64
CA SER A 272 20.64 11.91 -1.43
C SER A 272 21.37 11.74 -0.10
N LEU A 273 20.66 11.39 0.98
CA LEU A 273 21.26 11.07 2.27
C LEU A 273 22.22 9.89 2.19
N LEU A 274 21.84 8.83 1.46
CA LEU A 274 22.70 7.68 1.23
C LEU A 274 23.97 8.02 0.45
N ARG A 275 23.93 8.93 -0.52
CA ARG A 275 25.11 9.29 -1.34
C ARG A 275 26.14 10.13 -0.57
N LYS A 276 25.71 10.85 0.47
CA LYS A 276 26.58 11.73 1.27
C LYS A 276 27.42 10.99 2.31
N ARG A 277 27.02 9.77 2.68
CA ARG A 277 27.66 8.95 3.69
C ARG A 277 28.37 7.77 3.06
#